data_AF-A0A951JCU6-F1
#
_entry.id   AF-A0A951JCU6-F1
#
_cell.length_a   1.000
_cell.length_b   1.000
_cell.length_c   1.000
_cell.angle_alpha   90.00
_cell.angle_beta   90.00
_cell.angle_gamma   90.00
#
_symmetry.space_group_name_H-M   'P 1'
#
loop_
_entity.id
_entity.type
_entity.pdbx_description
1 polymer ?
#
loop_
_entity_poly.entity_id
_entity_poly.type
_entity_poly.pdbx_seq_one_letter_code
_entity_poly.pdbx_strand_id
1 'polypeptide(L)' 'MEAVILVGIQASGKSTFYQQRFFDTHVRISRDLIRTRYRELRLRVACLEKRQPFVIEKAHELADERAR' A
#
# COMPACT_ATOMS: atom_id res chain seq x y z
N MET A 1 2.66 11.34 -10.26
CA MET A 1 2.24 10.01 -9.76
C MET A 1 3.09 9.73 -8.54
N GLU A 2 2.46 9.41 -7.41
CA GLU A 2 3.13 9.13 -6.14
C GLU A 2 2.79 7.70 -5.70
N ALA A 3 3.81 6.95 -5.30
CA ALA A 3 3.69 5.60 -4.77
C ALA A 3 4.36 5.55 -3.40
N VAL A 4 3.57 5.42 -2.34
CA VAL A 4 4.06 5.42 -0.96
C VAL A 4 4.05 4.00 -0.42
N ILE A 5 5.10 3.61 0.30
CA ILE A 5 5.17 2.30 0.96
C ILE A 5 5.27 2.54 2.47
N LEU A 6 4.23 2.16 3.21
CA LEU A 6 4.22 2.20 4.67
C LEU A 6 4.73 0.87 5.22
N VAL A 7 5.88 0.92 5.89
CA VAL A 7 6.53 -0.23 6.52
C VAL A 7 6.59 -0.01 8.03
N GLY A 8 6.25 -1.04 8.79
CA GLY A 8 6.39 -1.02 10.25
C GLY A 8 5.72 -2.23 10.89
N ILE A 9 6.02 -2.47 12.16
CA ILE A 9 5.38 -3.53 12.97
C ILE A 9 3.87 -3.32 13.10
N GLN A 10 3.10 -4.37 13.38
CA GLN A 10 1.67 -4.22 13.66
C GLN A 10 1.44 -3.21 14.81
N ALA A 11 0.28 -2.55 14.81
CA ALA A 11 -0.07 -1.49 15.76
C ALA A 11 0.87 -0.26 15.80
N SER A 12 1.81 -0.10 14.84
CA SER A 12 2.69 1.07 14.76
C SER A 12 2.04 2.37 14.23
N GLY A 13 0.70 2.45 14.17
CA GLY A 13 -0.01 3.65 13.70
C GLY A 13 -0.07 3.88 12.19
N LYS A 14 0.33 2.92 11.33
CA LYS A 14 0.29 3.08 9.85
C LYS A 14 -1.09 3.45 9.30
N SER A 15 -2.14 2.80 9.76
CA SER A 15 -3.52 3.12 9.36
C SER A 15 -3.90 4.56 9.70
N THR A 16 -3.51 5.04 10.88
CA THR A 16 -3.76 6.42 11.32
C THR A 16 -2.98 7.41 10.47
N PHE A 17 -1.70 7.11 10.19
CA PHE A 17 -0.88 7.94 9.31
C PHE A 17 -1.44 8.02 7.89
N TYR A 18 -1.89 6.89 7.34
CA TYR A 18 -2.61 6.86 6.05
C TYR A 18 -3.83 7.76 6.07
N GLN A 19 -4.69 7.63 7.09
CA GLN A 19 -5.91 8.45 7.19
C GLN A 19 -5.60 9.94 7.22
N GLN A 20 -4.59 10.35 7.98
CA GLN A 20 -4.27 11.76 8.17
C GLN A 20 -3.60 12.42 6.95
N ARG A 21 -2.92 11.65 6.09
CA ARG A 21 -2.05 12.21 5.03
C ARG A 21 -2.47 11.85 3.62
N PHE A 22 -3.16 10.73 3.44
CA PHE A 22 -3.33 10.12 2.12
C PHE A 22 -4.77 9.70 1.82
N PHE A 23 -5.69 9.79 2.77
CA PHE A 23 -7.07 9.32 2.62
C PHE A 23 -7.78 9.93 1.41
N ASP A 24 -7.63 11.24 1.22
CA ASP A 24 -8.34 11.98 0.16
C ASP A 24 -7.65 11.90 -1.21
N THR A 25 -6.40 11.43 -1.26
CA THR A 25 -5.54 11.58 -2.45
C THR A 25 -5.00 10.28 -3.01
N HIS A 26 -4.88 9.24 -2.19
CA HIS A 26 -4.27 7.98 -2.59
C HIS A 26 -5.22 6.80 -2.43
N VAL A 27 -5.07 5.81 -3.30
CA VAL A 27 -5.72 4.52 -3.13
C VAL A 27 -4.96 3.71 -2.09
N ARG A 28 -5.66 3.20 -1.07
CA ARG A 28 -5.10 2.26 -0.09
C ARG A 28 -4.99 0.84 -0.66
N ILE A 29 -3.78 0.29 -0.66
CA ILE A 29 -3.51 -1.09 -1.03
C ILE A 29 -2.95 -1.81 0.21
N SER A 30 -3.82 -2.58 0.89
CA SER A 30 -3.46 -3.38 2.06
C SER A 30 -3.93 -4.83 1.89
N ARG A 31 -3.13 -5.78 2.36
CA ARG A 31 -3.49 -7.21 2.34
C ARG A 31 -4.76 -7.51 3.13
N ASP A 32 -5.01 -6.77 4.21
CA ASP A 32 -6.20 -6.95 5.04
C ASP A 32 -7.48 -6.61 4.26
N LEU A 33 -7.40 -5.63 3.35
CA LEU A 33 -8.52 -5.19 2.53
C LEU A 33 -8.65 -6.00 1.23
N ILE A 34 -7.53 -6.32 0.59
CA ILE A 34 -7.48 -6.88 -0.76
C ILE A 34 -7.49 -8.42 -0.76
N ARG A 35 -7.28 -9.06 0.40
CA ARG A 35 -7.37 -10.51 0.72
C ARG A 35 -6.41 -11.44 -0.03
N THR A 36 -6.00 -11.13 -1.26
CA THR A 36 -5.15 -11.99 -2.09
C THR A 36 -4.04 -11.19 -2.77
N ARG A 37 -2.86 -11.81 -2.92
CA ARG A 37 -1.71 -11.21 -3.65
C ARG A 37 -2.04 -10.92 -5.12
N TYR A 38 -2.87 -11.75 -5.76
CA TYR A 38 -3.28 -11.52 -7.16
C TYR A 38 -4.07 -10.21 -7.31
N ARG A 39 -5.03 -9.95 -6.42
CA ARG A 39 -5.80 -8.70 -6.44
C ARG A 39 -4.94 -7.48 -6.10
N GLU A 40 -4.00 -7.63 -5.16
CA GLU A 40 -3.03 -6.58 -4.81
C GLU A 40 -2.21 -6.19 -6.04
N LEU A 41 -1.65 -7.19 -6.74
CA LEU A 41 -0.88 -6.96 -7.96
C LEU A 41 -1.72 -6.30 -9.06
N ARG A 42 -2.93 -6.77 -9.30
CA ARG A 42 -3.83 -6.19 -10.31
C ARG A 42 -4.19 -4.74 -10.00
N LEU A 43 -4.46 -4.41 -8.74
CA LEU A 43 -4.74 -3.04 -8.33
C LEU A 43 -3.50 -2.15 -8.46
N ARG A 44 -2.33 -2.64 -8.05
CA ARG A 44 -1.04 -1.94 -8.23
C ARG A 44 -0.80 -1.60 -9.70
N VAL A 45 -0.94 -2.58 -10.60
CA VAL A 45 -0.77 -2.37 -12.06
C VAL A 45 -1.78 -1.36 -12.57
N ALA A 46 -3.06 -1.48 -12.21
CA ALA A 46 -4.08 -0.54 -12.64
C ALA A 46 -3.78 0.90 -12.17
N CYS A 47 -3.32 1.09 -10.93
CA CYS A 47 -2.94 2.40 -10.43
C CYS A 47 -1.75 2.98 -11.20
N LEU A 48 -0.75 2.15 -11.53
CA LEU A 48 0.40 2.57 -12.33
C LEU A 48 -0.01 2.98 -13.75
N GLU A 49 -0.82 2.17 -14.42
CA GLU A 49 -1.32 2.46 -15.78
C GLU A 49 -2.13 3.76 -15.81
N LYS A 50 -2.94 4.01 -14.78
CA LYS A 50 -3.79 5.21 -14.68
C LYS A 50 -3.08 6.41 -14.05
N ARG A 51 -1.82 6.27 -13.64
CA ARG A 51 -1.07 7.29 -12.87
C ARG A 51 -1.77 7.72 -11.58
N GLN A 52 -2.64 6.86 -11.05
CA GLN A 52 -3.37 7.07 -9.81
C GLN A 52 -2.40 6.95 -8.62
N PRO A 53 -2.29 7.97 -7.74
CA PRO A 53 -1.50 7.84 -6.52
C PRO A 53 -2.03 6.72 -5.62
N PHE A 54 -1.12 5.97 -4.99
CA PHE A 54 -1.48 4.85 -4.12
C PHE A 54 -0.48 4.65 -2.97
N VAL A 55 -0.98 4.07 -1.88
CA VAL A 55 -0.19 3.67 -0.71
C VAL A 55 -0.25 2.16 -0.54
N ILE A 56 0.91 1.51 -0.41
CA ILE A 56 1.02 0.10 -0.05
C ILE A 56 1.35 -0.02 1.42
N GLU A 57 0.57 -0.80 2.17
CA GLU A 57 0.90 -1.14 3.56
C GLU A 57 1.49 -2.54 3.65
N LYS A 58 2.71 -2.64 4.20
CA LYS A 58 3.37 -3.92 4.48
C LYS A 58 3.65 -4.04 5.98
N ALA A 59 3.14 -5.11 6.59
CA ALA A 59 3.60 -5.54 7.91
C ALA A 59 4.94 -6.26 7.73
N HIS A 60 5.99 -5.75 8.38
CA HIS A 60 7.35 -6.28 8.46
C HIS A 60 7.69 -7.44 7.50
N GLU A 61 7.99 -7.10 6.25
CA GLU A 61 8.49 -8.03 5.23
C GLU A 61 10.03 -7.99 5.19
N LEU A 62 10.66 -9.13 4.92
CA LEU A 62 12.11 -9.21 4.68
C LEU A 62 12.52 -8.26 3.54
N ALA A 63 13.77 -7.82 3.51
CA ALA A 63 14.27 -6.91 2.46
C ALA A 63 13.95 -7.40 1.04
N ASP A 64 14.08 -8.69 0.80
CA ASP A 64 13.84 -9.32 -0.51
C ASP A 64 12.37 -9.28 -0.96
N GLU A 65 11.43 -9.27 -0.01
CA GLU A 65 10.00 -9.14 -0.34
C GLU A 65 9.64 -7.71 -0.73
N ARG A 66 10.39 -6.70 -0.28
CA ARG A 66 10.20 -5.29 -0.66
C ARG A 66 10.68 -4.97 -2.08
N ALA A 67 11.60 -5.76 -2.62
CA ALA A 67 12.18 -5.55 -3.95
C ALA A 67 11.30 -6.05 -5.12
N ARG A 68 10.16 -6.71 -4.84
CA ARG A 68 9.26 -7.35 -5.82
C ARG A 68 7.90 -6.62 -5.94
#